data_AF-A0A1A8M4S6-F1
#
_entry.id   AF-A0A1A8M4S6-F1
#
_cell.length_a   1.000
_cell.length_b   1.000
_cell.length_c   1.000
_cell.angle_alpha   90.00
_cell.angle_beta   90.00
_cell.angle_gamma   90.00
#
_symmetry.space_group_name_H-M   'P 1'
#
loop_
_entity.id
_entity.type
_entity.pdbx_description
1 polymer ?
#
loop_
_entity_poly.entity_id
_entity_poly.type
_entity_poly.pdbx_seq_one_letter_code
_entity_poly.pdbx_strand_id
1 'polypeptide(L)'
;SEPALSSGPGPGPSGGRSIDPLRNLGVQEDEDVKQMLQGSSMVKVRSPRWQKKRMLKLKEDGVTVWCQSHKISSWAKEQKSSKRNQFMT
;
A
#
# COMPACT_ATOMS: atom_id res chain seq x y z
N SER A 1 -58.64 10.20 12.01
CA SER A 1 -58.43 9.41 10.78
C SER A 1 -57.04 9.73 10.24
N GLU A 2 -56.13 8.76 10.32
CA GLU A 2 -54.77 8.75 9.72
C GLU A 2 -54.81 8.71 8.17
N PRO A 3 -53.67 8.72 7.43
CA PRO A 3 -52.36 9.40 7.62
C PRO A 3 -51.78 9.94 6.27
N ALA A 4 -50.64 10.65 6.29
CA ALA A 4 -49.77 10.76 5.10
C ALA A 4 -48.30 11.06 5.47
N LEU A 5 -47.55 9.96 5.68
CA LEU A 5 -46.17 9.70 5.26
C LEU A 5 -45.24 10.92 5.06
N SER A 6 -44.46 11.21 6.10
CA SER A 6 -43.21 11.97 6.01
C SER A 6 -42.17 11.12 5.26
N SER A 7 -41.85 11.52 4.04
CA SER A 7 -40.78 10.95 3.21
C SER A 7 -39.41 11.29 3.81
N GLY A 8 -38.75 10.32 4.43
CA GLY A 8 -37.38 10.47 4.93
C GLY A 8 -36.35 10.64 3.79
N PRO A 9 -35.27 11.40 3.99
CA PRO A 9 -34.13 11.38 3.09
C PRO A 9 -33.26 10.17 3.43
N GLY A 10 -33.35 9.10 2.64
CA GLY A 10 -32.41 7.99 2.70
C GLY A 10 -31.13 8.34 1.94
N PRO A 11 -29.96 8.39 2.59
CA PRO A 11 -28.70 8.55 1.89
C PRO A 11 -28.10 7.17 1.57
N GLY A 12 -27.70 6.99 0.32
CA GLY A 12 -26.70 5.98 -0.03
C GLY A 12 -26.94 5.28 -1.36
N PRO A 13 -26.31 5.74 -2.47
CA PRO A 13 -26.15 4.86 -3.62
C PRO A 13 -25.31 3.68 -3.14
N SER A 14 -25.84 2.49 -3.38
CA SER A 14 -25.18 1.20 -3.24
C SER A 14 -23.80 1.27 -3.90
N GLY A 15 -22.79 1.62 -3.10
CA GLY A 15 -21.39 1.64 -3.50
C GLY A 15 -21.07 0.25 -3.98
N GLY A 16 -20.65 0.14 -5.24
CA GLY A 16 -20.33 -1.12 -5.89
C GLY A 16 -19.56 -1.97 -4.91
N ARG A 17 -20.17 -3.09 -4.49
CA ARG A 17 -19.44 -4.14 -3.82
C ARG A 17 -18.29 -4.42 -4.77
N SER A 18 -17.07 -4.04 -4.37
CA SER A 18 -15.87 -4.52 -5.05
C SER A 18 -15.95 -6.08 -5.04
N ILE A 19 -15.04 -6.82 -5.64
CA ILE A 19 -15.09 -8.30 -5.59
C ILE A 19 -13.98 -8.85 -4.71
N ASP A 20 -13.31 -7.97 -3.96
CA ASP A 20 -12.32 -8.29 -2.94
C ASP A 20 -12.91 -9.22 -1.87
N PRO A 21 -12.55 -10.51 -1.84
CA PRO A 21 -13.11 -11.48 -0.91
C PRO A 21 -12.93 -11.05 0.56
N LEU A 22 -11.90 -10.24 0.84
CA LEU A 22 -11.56 -9.83 2.20
C LEU A 22 -12.54 -8.83 2.80
N ARG A 23 -13.16 -7.95 1.99
CA ARG A 23 -14.17 -7.00 2.52
C ARG A 23 -15.42 -7.74 3.02
N ASN A 24 -15.78 -8.85 2.36
CA ASN A 24 -16.99 -9.60 2.71
C ASN A 24 -16.79 -10.43 3.98
N LEU A 25 -15.54 -10.60 4.42
CA LEU A 25 -15.15 -11.32 5.62
C LEU A 25 -14.94 -10.41 6.84
N GLY A 26 -15.20 -9.10 6.71
CA GLY A 26 -15.04 -8.13 7.80
C GLY A 26 -13.58 -7.83 8.17
N VAL A 27 -12.61 -8.36 7.42
CA VAL A 27 -11.17 -8.23 7.72
C VAL A 27 -10.70 -6.77 7.73
N GLN A 28 -11.35 -5.87 6.99
CA GLN A 28 -11.00 -4.44 6.97
C GLN A 28 -11.37 -3.69 8.26
N GLU A 29 -12.28 -4.23 9.06
CA GLU A 29 -12.71 -3.60 10.31
C GLU A 29 -11.80 -3.93 11.48
N ASP A 30 -10.94 -4.94 11.32
CA ASP A 30 -9.94 -5.35 12.29
C ASP A 30 -8.90 -4.24 12.53
N GLU A 31 -8.63 -3.94 13.82
CA GLU A 31 -7.75 -2.86 14.22
C GLU A 31 -6.28 -3.12 13.84
N ASP A 32 -5.84 -4.37 13.84
CA ASP A 32 -4.49 -4.71 13.41
C ASP A 32 -4.35 -4.49 11.91
N VAL A 33 -5.39 -4.83 11.13
CA VAL A 33 -5.41 -4.55 9.68
C VAL A 33 -5.40 -3.05 9.40
N LYS A 34 -6.15 -2.23 10.14
CA LYS A 34 -6.09 -0.76 10.01
C LYS A 34 -4.69 -0.22 10.31
N GLN A 35 -4.03 -0.73 11.34
CA GLN A 35 -2.63 -0.36 11.64
C GLN A 35 -1.68 -0.81 10.53
N MET A 36 -1.86 -2.01 9.98
CA MET A 36 -1.08 -2.50 8.85
C MET A 36 -1.27 -1.62 7.60
N LEU A 37 -2.49 -1.14 7.35
CA LEU A 37 -2.82 -0.19 6.29
C LEU A 37 -2.22 1.19 6.53
N GLN A 38 -2.07 1.65 7.77
CA GLN A 38 -1.30 2.87 8.06
C GLN A 38 0.19 2.67 7.73
N GLY A 39 0.68 1.47 8.00
CA GLY A 39 2.08 1.10 7.83
C GLY A 39 2.92 1.47 9.05
N SER A 40 4.03 0.76 9.21
CA SER A 40 4.89 0.90 10.38
C SER A 40 6.36 0.70 10.05
N SER A 41 7.21 1.35 10.85
CA SER A 41 8.65 1.18 10.74
C SER A 41 9.11 -0.06 11.50
N MET A 42 9.69 -1.02 10.78
CA MET A 42 10.12 -2.30 11.30
C MET A 42 11.59 -2.58 10.96
N VAL A 43 12.23 -3.50 11.68
CA VAL A 43 13.59 -3.96 11.37
C VAL A 43 13.53 -5.24 10.54
N LYS A 44 13.92 -5.16 9.27
CA LYS A 44 14.11 -6.33 8.41
C LYS A 44 15.43 -7.01 8.77
N VAL A 45 15.35 -8.13 9.46
CA VAL A 45 16.50 -8.98 9.80
C VAL A 45 16.70 -9.99 8.66
N ARG A 46 17.90 -10.01 8.07
CA ARG A 46 18.31 -11.06 7.10
C ARG A 46 19.49 -11.89 7.60
N SER A 47 20.27 -11.32 8.50
CA SER A 47 21.35 -11.98 9.23
C SER A 47 21.66 -11.17 10.49
N PRO A 48 22.44 -11.68 11.46
CA PRO A 48 22.79 -10.93 12.66
C PRO A 48 23.38 -9.54 12.38
N ARG A 49 24.19 -9.44 11.33
CA ARG A 49 24.84 -8.19 10.87
C ARG A 49 24.00 -7.39 9.87
N TRP A 50 23.01 -8.01 9.22
CA TRP A 50 22.12 -7.32 8.29
C TRP A 50 20.75 -7.15 8.92
N GLN A 51 20.60 -6.01 9.60
CA GLN A 51 19.35 -5.55 10.17
C GLN A 51 19.11 -4.15 9.63
N LYS A 52 17.98 -3.93 8.97
CA LYS A 52 17.69 -2.64 8.33
C LYS A 52 16.29 -2.17 8.67
N LYS A 53 16.20 -0.94 9.18
CA LYS A 53 14.92 -0.24 9.38
C LYS A 53 14.25 -0.01 8.01
N ARG A 54 12.99 -0.40 7.87
CA ARG A 54 12.17 -0.30 6.65
C ARG A 54 10.75 0.08 7.03
N MET A 55 10.10 0.85 6.17
CA MET A 55 8.65 1.00 6.23
C MET A 55 7.99 -0.21 5.55
N LEU A 56 7.07 -0.86 6.25
CA LEU A 56 6.18 -1.90 5.72
C LEU A 56 4.74 -1.38 5.81
N LYS A 57 3.96 -1.56 4.75
CA LYS A 57 2.57 -1.10 4.68
C LYS A 57 1.73 -2.11 3.91
N LEU A 58 0.58 -2.51 4.44
CA LEU A 58 -0.43 -3.26 3.71
C LEU A 58 -1.07 -2.33 2.68
N LYS A 59 -1.28 -2.83 1.47
CA LYS A 59 -2.00 -2.09 0.43
C LYS A 59 -3.50 -2.26 0.59
N GLU A 60 -4.22 -1.38 -0.09
CA GLU A 60 -5.68 -1.29 -0.05
C GLU A 60 -6.38 -2.54 -0.62
N ASP A 61 -5.66 -3.39 -1.35
CA ASP A 61 -6.13 -4.71 -1.82
C ASP A 61 -6.17 -5.79 -0.72
N GLY A 62 -5.72 -5.46 0.49
CA GLY A 62 -5.77 -6.35 1.66
C GLY A 62 -4.85 -7.59 1.57
N VAL A 63 -4.12 -7.77 0.46
CA VAL A 63 -3.29 -8.97 0.21
C VAL A 63 -1.84 -8.62 -0.10
N THR A 64 -1.56 -7.43 -0.61
CA THR A 64 -0.22 -7.02 -1.03
C THR A 64 0.44 -6.16 0.04
N VAL A 65 1.67 -6.53 0.44
CA VAL A 65 2.49 -5.70 1.34
C VAL A 65 3.54 -4.93 0.55
N TRP A 66 3.51 -3.61 0.64
CA TRP A 66 4.59 -2.76 0.18
C TRP A 66 5.74 -2.74 1.18
N CYS A 67 6.97 -2.86 0.67
CA CYS A 67 8.20 -2.79 1.45
C CYS A 67 9.13 -1.72 0.88
N GLN A 68 9.57 -0.80 1.72
CA GLN A 68 10.61 0.15 1.34
C GLN A 68 11.88 -0.59 0.88
N SER A 69 12.42 -0.18 -0.26
CA SER A 69 13.66 -0.73 -0.82
C SER A 69 14.67 0.39 -1.00
N HIS A 70 15.92 0.15 -0.58
CA HIS A 70 17.05 1.05 -0.80
C HIS A 70 17.98 0.49 -1.87
N LYS A 71 17.43 -0.29 -2.82
CA LYS A 71 18.20 -0.75 -3.97
C LYS A 71 18.59 0.48 -4.78
N ILE A 72 19.86 0.84 -4.73
CA ILE A 72 20.44 1.76 -5.70
C ILE A 72 20.50 0.95 -6.99
N SER A 73 19.58 1.21 -7.92
CA SER A 73 19.59 0.49 -9.19
C SER A 73 20.90 0.78 -9.92
N SER A 74 21.64 -0.27 -10.28
CA SER A 74 22.86 -0.19 -11.07
C SER A 74 22.64 0.53 -12.41
N TRP A 75 21.42 0.46 -12.95
CA TRP A 75 20.98 1.19 -14.15
C TRP A 75 21.18 2.72 -14.07
N ALA A 76 21.05 3.32 -12.89
CA ALA A 76 21.26 4.77 -12.71
C ALA A 76 22.73 5.21 -12.86
N LYS A 77 23.69 4.27 -12.87
CA LYS A 77 25.11 4.56 -13.10
C LYS A 77 25.52 4.43 -14.57
N GLU A 78 24.82 3.62 -15.36
CA GLU A 78 25.14 3.38 -16.77
C GLU A 78 24.86 4.61 -17.65
N GLN A 79 23.75 5.33 -17.36
CA GLN A 79 23.41 6.61 -18.01
C GLN A 79 24.45 7.73 -17.79
N LYS A 80 25.32 7.62 -16.76
CA LYS A 80 26.41 8.57 -16.50
C LYS A 80 27.74 8.17 -17.11
N SER A 81 27.87 6.95 -17.66
CA SER A 81 29.11 6.45 -18.26
C SER A 81 29.16 6.70 -19.78
N SER A 82 28.03 6.65 -20.48
CA SER A 82 27.99 6.85 -21.95
C SER A 82 28.30 8.26 -22.45
N LYS A 83 28.54 9.24 -21.57
CA LYS A 83 28.94 10.61 -21.96
C LYS A 83 30.40 10.96 -21.67
N ARG A 84 31.25 9.98 -21.35
CA ARG A 84 32.65 10.23 -20.96
C ARG A 84 33.73 9.68 -21.88
N ASN A 85 33.39 9.20 -23.08
CA ASN A 85 34.36 8.80 -24.11
C ASN A 85 34.02 9.44 -25.47
N GLN A 86 34.03 10.77 -25.56
CA GLN A 86 34.02 11.46 -26.85
C GLN A 86 35.12 12.52 -26.93
N PHE A 87 36.31 12.24 -26.39
CA PHE A 87 37.53 13.00 -26.67
C PHE A 87 38.75 12.10 -26.46
N MET A 88 38.92 11.07 -27.30
CA MET A 88 40.21 10.47 -27.64
C MET A 88 40.10 9.79 -29.01
N THR A 89 40.30 10.59 -30.05
CA THR A 89 40.80 10.21 -31.38
C THR A 89 41.49 11.43 -31.96
#